data_AF-E6W5G0-F1
#
_entry.id   AF-E6W5G0-F1
#
_cell.length_a   1.000
_cell.length_b   1.000
_cell.length_c   1.000
_cell.angle_alpha   90.00
_cell.angle_beta   90.00
_cell.angle_gamma   90.00
#
_symmetry.space_group_name_H-M   'P 1'
#
loop_
_entity.id
_entity.type
_entity.pdbx_description
1 polymer ?
#
loop_
_entity_poly.entity_id
_entity_poly.type
_entity_poly.pdbx_seq_one_letter_code
_entity_poly.pdbx_strand_id
1 'polypeptide(L)'
;MALIQELIHDHKELFCLLDEVRQLGVGNETGRQKLMGAKKALLAHLEKEDRHLYPKLEQASRQDPRLGKIYSSFASEMDEISRFAVAFFEHPWEEKNRLDFARDFGKLYATLRQRISREESILYREFEKLST
;
A
#
# COMPACT_ATOMS: atom_id res chain seq x y z
N MET A 1 12.22 -14.86 -4.86
CA MET A 1 11.46 -15.44 -3.73
C MET A 1 11.57 -14.62 -2.44
N ALA A 2 12.77 -14.26 -1.95
CA ALA A 2 12.92 -13.44 -0.72
C ALA A 2 12.16 -12.09 -0.77
N LEU A 3 12.33 -11.29 -1.83
CA LEU A 3 11.66 -9.99 -1.96
C LEU A 3 10.13 -10.08 -1.88
N ILE A 4 9.51 -11.03 -2.58
CA ILE A 4 8.04 -11.18 -2.57
C ILE A 4 7.54 -11.59 -1.18
N GLN A 5 8.27 -12.45 -0.48
CA GLN A 5 7.93 -12.84 0.89
C GLN A 5 8.03 -11.65 1.85
N GLU A 6 9.04 -10.80 1.69
CA GLU A 6 9.18 -9.56 2.45
C GLU A 6 8.02 -8.60 2.18
N LEU A 7 7.65 -8.38 0.91
CA LEU A 7 6.54 -7.48 0.56
C LEU A 7 5.20 -7.99 1.13
N ILE A 8 4.93 -9.30 1.04
CA ILE A 8 3.74 -9.91 1.66
C ILE A 8 3.77 -9.78 3.19
N HIS A 9 4.95 -9.83 3.80
CA HIS A 9 5.09 -9.58 5.23
C HIS A 9 4.75 -8.13 5.57
N ASP A 10 5.28 -7.16 4.83
CA ASP A 10 4.98 -5.74 5.00
C ASP A 10 3.45 -5.48 4.91
N HIS A 11 2.76 -6.13 3.98
CA HIS A 11 1.29 -6.03 3.85
C HIS A 11 0.56 -6.48 5.12
N LYS A 12 1.01 -7.59 5.72
CA LYS A 12 0.40 -8.13 6.96
C LYS A 12 0.63 -7.17 8.12
N GLU A 13 1.82 -6.62 8.25
CA GLU A 13 2.13 -5.63 9.30
C GLU A 13 1.30 -4.36 9.14
N LEU A 14 1.19 -3.84 7.91
CA LEU A 14 0.36 -2.68 7.59
C LEU A 14 -1.10 -2.92 8.00
N PHE A 15 -1.70 -4.04 7.61
CA PHE A 15 -3.09 -4.33 7.95
C PHE A 15 -3.31 -4.59 9.43
N CYS A 16 -2.34 -5.20 10.13
CA CYS A 16 -2.39 -5.34 11.58
C CYS A 16 -2.52 -3.96 12.26
N LEU A 17 -1.68 -3.00 11.86
CA LEU A 17 -1.71 -1.63 12.38
C LEU A 17 -3.02 -0.92 12.03
N LEU A 18 -3.51 -1.06 10.80
CA LEU A 18 -4.78 -0.47 10.39
C LEU A 18 -5.97 -1.09 11.15
N ASP A 19 -5.97 -2.39 11.41
CA ASP A 19 -7.02 -3.04 12.19
C ASP A 19 -7.02 -2.54 13.65
N GLU A 20 -5.85 -2.30 14.26
CA GLU A 20 -5.75 -1.67 15.58
C GLU A 20 -6.26 -0.23 15.57
N VAL A 21 -5.95 0.56 14.53
CA VAL A 21 -6.51 1.93 14.36
C VAL A 21 -8.03 1.89 14.25
N ARG A 22 -8.59 0.92 13.52
CA ARG A 22 -10.04 0.75 13.39
C ARG A 22 -10.71 0.49 14.75
N GLN A 23 -10.04 -0.25 15.64
CA GLN A 23 -10.56 -0.56 16.97
C GLN A 23 -10.41 0.60 17.95
N LEU A 24 -9.25 1.28 17.93
CA LEU A 24 -8.90 2.32 18.91
C LEU A 24 -9.40 3.72 18.52
N GLY A 25 -9.63 3.96 17.23
CA GLY A 25 -9.83 5.29 16.67
C GLY A 25 -8.59 6.18 16.83
N VAL A 26 -8.76 7.50 16.68
CA VAL A 26 -7.67 8.50 16.79
C VAL A 26 -7.89 9.53 17.91
N GLY A 27 -8.95 9.34 18.71
CA GLY A 27 -9.26 10.22 19.85
C GLY A 27 -8.21 10.16 20.96
N ASN A 28 -7.48 9.05 21.09
CA ASN A 28 -6.43 8.86 22.09
C ASN A 28 -5.03 8.75 21.45
N GLU A 29 -3.99 8.87 22.29
CA GLU A 29 -2.60 8.85 21.85
C GLU A 29 -2.21 7.51 21.23
N THR A 30 -2.61 6.38 21.84
CA THR A 30 -2.32 5.04 21.34
C THR A 30 -2.81 4.85 19.91
N GLY A 31 -4.05 5.23 19.62
CA GLY A 31 -4.63 5.17 18.29
C GLY A 31 -3.89 6.03 17.27
N ARG A 32 -3.47 7.24 17.66
CA ARG A 32 -2.62 8.11 16.82
C ARG A 32 -1.24 7.49 16.56
N GLN A 33 -0.63 6.87 17.57
CA GLN A 33 0.64 6.16 17.41
C GLN A 33 0.51 4.98 16.44
N LYS A 34 -0.58 4.19 16.52
CA LYS A 34 -0.85 3.11 15.56
C LYS A 34 -1.05 3.63 14.15
N LEU A 35 -1.75 4.76 13.99
CA LEU A 35 -1.92 5.40 12.69
C LEU A 35 -0.57 5.86 12.10
N MET A 36 0.29 6.46 12.92
CA MET A 36 1.65 6.83 12.49
C MET A 36 2.51 5.60 12.17
N GLY A 37 2.33 4.49 12.88
CA GLY A 37 2.93 3.20 12.56
C GLY A 37 2.51 2.72 11.17
N ALA A 38 1.20 2.73 10.88
CA ALA A 38 0.68 2.34 9.57
C ALA A 38 1.23 3.22 8.44
N LYS A 39 1.37 4.54 8.67
CA LYS A 39 2.03 5.46 7.73
C LYS A 39 3.45 5.01 7.40
N LYS A 40 4.25 4.73 8.44
CA LYS A 40 5.65 4.30 8.28
C LYS A 40 5.75 2.96 7.54
N ALA A 41 4.90 1.99 7.90
CA ALA A 41 4.85 0.69 7.25
C ALA A 41 4.51 0.82 5.76
N LEU A 42 3.51 1.63 5.42
CA LEU A 42 3.14 1.88 4.02
C LEU A 42 4.30 2.53 3.25
N LEU A 43 4.90 3.60 3.77
CA LEU A 43 6.00 4.30 3.08
C LEU A 43 7.21 3.38 2.86
N ALA A 44 7.58 2.57 3.87
CA ALA A 44 8.68 1.62 3.75
C ALA A 44 8.39 0.53 2.70
N HIS A 45 7.15 0.03 2.65
CA HIS A 45 6.71 -0.91 1.62
C HIS A 45 6.82 -0.31 0.22
N LEU A 46 6.29 0.90 0.00
CA LEU A 46 6.34 1.59 -1.29
C LEU A 46 7.79 1.84 -1.74
N GLU A 47 8.65 2.30 -0.84
CA GLU A 47 10.08 2.51 -1.15
C GLU A 47 10.78 1.21 -1.58
N LYS A 48 10.39 0.08 -0.98
CA LYS A 48 10.92 -1.25 -1.34
C LYS A 48 10.46 -1.66 -2.75
N GLU A 49 9.19 -1.43 -3.09
CA GLU A 49 8.68 -1.68 -4.44
C GLU A 49 9.40 -0.81 -5.48
N ASP A 50 9.55 0.48 -5.21
CA ASP A 50 10.21 1.45 -6.10
C ASP A 50 11.69 1.10 -6.35
N ARG A 51 12.40 0.60 -5.32
CA ARG A 51 13.81 0.21 -5.47
C ARG A 51 14.01 -1.13 -6.17
N HIS A 52 13.14 -2.10 -5.94
CA HIS A 52 13.47 -3.50 -6.23
C HIS A 52 12.50 -4.20 -7.17
N LEU A 53 11.22 -3.82 -7.15
CA LEU A 53 10.16 -4.48 -7.93
C LEU A 53 9.93 -3.75 -9.25
N TYR A 54 9.54 -2.48 -9.19
CA TYR A 54 9.14 -1.69 -10.36
C TYR A 54 10.25 -1.54 -11.42
N PRO A 55 11.54 -1.33 -11.09
CA PRO A 55 12.58 -1.19 -12.10
C PRO A 55 12.74 -2.43 -12.98
N LYS A 56 12.61 -3.63 -12.38
CA LYS A 56 12.70 -4.90 -13.12
C LYS A 56 11.47 -5.13 -13.99
N LEU A 57 10.28 -4.79 -13.49
CA LEU A 57 9.05 -4.88 -14.27
C LEU A 57 9.08 -3.90 -15.44
N GLU A 58 9.57 -2.67 -15.23
CA GLU A 58 9.74 -1.68 -16.28
C GLU A 58 10.70 -2.19 -17.36
N GLN A 59 11.83 -2.78 -16.98
CA GLN A 59 12.78 -3.34 -17.94
C GLN A 59 12.13 -4.45 -18.77
N ALA A 60 11.42 -5.38 -18.12
CA ALA A 60 10.77 -6.49 -18.81
C ALA A 60 9.59 -6.04 -19.69
N SER A 61 8.87 -4.98 -19.28
CA SER A 61 7.72 -4.46 -19.99
C SER A 61 8.07 -3.86 -21.36
N ARG A 62 9.32 -3.42 -21.53
CA ARG A 62 9.85 -2.94 -22.83
C ARG A 62 10.00 -4.06 -23.86
N GLN A 63 10.02 -5.32 -23.43
CA GLN A 63 10.21 -6.49 -24.29
C GLN A 63 8.96 -7.36 -24.40
N ASP A 64 8.10 -7.36 -23.37
CA ASP A 64 6.80 -8.05 -23.36
C ASP A 64 5.64 -7.04 -23.28
N PRO A 65 4.89 -6.80 -24.38
CA PRO A 65 3.74 -5.90 -24.40
C PRO A 65 2.65 -6.24 -23.37
N ARG A 66 2.52 -7.51 -22.97
CA ARG A 66 1.59 -7.94 -21.93
C ARG A 66 2.04 -7.42 -20.57
N LEU A 67 3.34 -7.52 -20.25
CA LEU A 67 3.92 -6.88 -19.06
C LEU A 67 3.86 -5.36 -19.15
N GLY A 68 3.97 -4.79 -20.35
CA GLY A 68 3.65 -3.38 -20.67
C GLY A 68 2.32 -2.94 -20.05
N LYS A 69 1.24 -3.63 -20.39
CA LYS A 69 -0.10 -3.31 -19.89
C LYS A 69 -0.22 -3.45 -18.38
N ILE A 70 0.36 -4.50 -17.80
CA ILE A 70 0.33 -4.75 -16.36
C ILE A 70 1.08 -3.62 -15.63
N TYR A 71 2.32 -3.35 -16.02
CA TYR A 71 3.13 -2.27 -15.46
C TYR A 71 2.41 -0.92 -15.51
N SER A 72 1.88 -0.53 -16.67
CA SER A 72 1.17 0.76 -16.80
C SER A 72 -0.08 0.84 -15.93
N SER A 73 -0.87 -0.24 -15.83
CA SER A 73 -2.05 -0.28 -14.96
C SER A 73 -1.67 -0.10 -13.49
N PHE A 74 -0.68 -0.85 -12.99
CA PHE A 74 -0.25 -0.74 -11.60
C PHE A 74 0.41 0.60 -11.30
N ALA A 75 1.24 1.13 -12.20
CA ALA A 75 1.85 2.45 -12.04
C ALA A 75 0.80 3.57 -11.95
N SER A 76 -0.25 3.53 -12.80
CA SER A 76 -1.33 4.53 -12.75
C SER A 76 -2.17 4.45 -11.48
N GLU A 77 -2.51 3.23 -11.03
CA GLU A 77 -3.24 3.02 -9.79
C GLU A 77 -2.41 3.44 -8.57
N MET A 78 -1.10 3.18 -8.62
CA MET A 78 -0.16 3.52 -7.56
C MET A 78 -0.08 5.04 -7.34
N ASP A 79 -0.10 5.81 -8.41
CA ASP A 79 -0.02 7.28 -8.32
C ASP A 79 -1.26 7.88 -7.63
N GLU A 80 -2.46 7.38 -7.95
CA GLU A 80 -3.71 7.83 -7.32
C GLU A 80 -3.81 7.41 -5.85
N ILE A 81 -3.47 6.14 -5.56
CA ILE A 81 -3.57 5.57 -4.22
C ILE A 81 -2.56 6.21 -3.28
N SER A 82 -1.33 6.44 -3.74
CA SER A 82 -0.30 7.09 -2.94
C SER A 82 -0.67 8.51 -2.58
N ARG A 83 -1.21 9.29 -3.52
CA ARG A 83 -1.68 10.66 -3.25
C ARG A 83 -2.77 10.69 -2.21
N PHE A 84 -3.78 9.81 -2.34
CA PHE A 84 -4.85 9.71 -1.36
C PHE A 84 -4.35 9.29 0.02
N ALA A 85 -3.49 8.26 0.09
CA ALA A 85 -2.92 7.78 1.34
C ALA A 85 -2.07 8.85 2.03
N VAL A 86 -1.19 9.54 1.29
CA VAL A 86 -0.36 10.64 1.81
C VAL A 86 -1.26 11.74 2.37
N ALA A 87 -2.26 12.20 1.61
CA ALA A 87 -3.18 13.23 2.07
C ALA A 87 -3.94 12.81 3.35
N PHE A 88 -4.38 11.54 3.43
CA PHE A 88 -5.02 11.00 4.62
C PHE A 88 -4.08 11.03 5.83
N PHE A 89 -2.82 10.63 5.68
CA PHE A 89 -1.84 10.56 6.76
C PHE A 89 -1.21 11.91 7.12
N GLU A 90 -1.36 12.93 6.29
CA GLU A 90 -0.96 14.31 6.58
C GLU A 90 -2.07 15.12 7.26
N HIS A 91 -3.32 14.69 7.09
CA HIS A 91 -4.45 15.34 7.73
C HIS A 91 -4.34 15.23 9.27
N PRO A 92 -4.40 16.34 10.01
CA PRO A 92 -4.35 16.32 11.47
C PRO A 92 -5.70 15.86 12.03
N TRP A 93 -5.88 14.55 12.14
CA TRP A 93 -7.10 13.97 12.68
C TRP A 93 -7.28 14.33 14.16
N GLU A 94 -8.44 14.90 14.46
CA GLU A 94 -8.85 15.33 15.80
C GLU A 94 -10.21 14.71 16.14
N GLU A 95 -10.54 14.66 17.44
CA GLU A 95 -11.82 14.15 17.94
C GLU A 95 -13.03 14.80 17.26
N LYS A 96 -12.97 16.10 16.98
CA LYS A 96 -14.01 16.86 16.29
C LYS A 96 -14.28 16.39 14.85
N ASN A 97 -13.32 15.68 14.24
CA ASN A 97 -13.38 15.17 12.87
C ASN A 97 -13.67 13.66 12.83
N ARG A 98 -14.22 13.06 13.90
CA ARG A 98 -14.41 11.60 14.01
C ARG A 98 -15.19 10.98 12.84
N LEU A 99 -16.23 11.64 12.33
CA LEU A 99 -17.03 11.12 11.21
C LEU A 99 -16.25 11.16 9.89
N ASP A 100 -15.57 12.27 9.61
CA ASP A 100 -14.72 12.41 8.42
C ASP A 100 -13.55 11.41 8.47
N PHE A 101 -12.94 11.25 9.65
CA PHE A 101 -11.93 10.23 9.87
C PHE A 101 -12.45 8.84 9.55
N ALA A 102 -13.60 8.45 10.12
CA ALA A 102 -14.15 7.11 9.88
C ALA A 102 -14.46 6.85 8.41
N ARG A 103 -15.00 7.85 7.70
CA ARG A 103 -15.27 7.78 6.26
C ARG A 103 -13.96 7.60 5.47
N ASP A 104 -13.00 8.49 5.69
CA ASP A 104 -11.78 8.52 4.87
C ASP A 104 -10.84 7.36 5.23
N PHE A 105 -10.85 6.91 6.49
CA PHE A 105 -10.17 5.70 6.94
C PHE A 105 -10.78 4.45 6.29
N GLY A 106 -12.11 4.34 6.24
CA GLY A 106 -12.78 3.24 5.56
C GLY A 106 -12.42 3.19 4.08
N LYS A 107 -12.37 4.36 3.42
CA LYS A 107 -11.91 4.47 2.03
C LYS A 107 -10.45 4.04 1.88
N LEU A 108 -9.54 4.52 2.74
CA LEU A 108 -8.13 4.12 2.74
C LEU A 108 -7.97 2.60 2.89
N TYR A 109 -8.63 2.03 3.88
CA TYR A 109 -8.57 0.60 4.16
C TYR A 109 -9.01 -0.21 2.94
N ALA A 110 -10.15 0.12 2.33
CA ALA A 110 -10.67 -0.59 1.16
C ALA A 110 -9.74 -0.44 -0.05
N THR A 111 -9.25 0.78 -0.32
CA THR A 111 -8.35 1.07 -1.44
C THR A 111 -7.03 0.31 -1.31
N LEU A 112 -6.39 0.34 -0.13
CA LEU A 112 -5.17 -0.42 0.12
C LEU A 112 -5.41 -1.93 0.03
N ARG A 113 -6.57 -2.42 0.48
CA ARG A 113 -6.89 -3.86 0.44
C ARG A 113 -7.04 -4.35 -0.99
N GLN A 114 -7.71 -3.58 -1.83
CA GLN A 114 -7.86 -3.89 -3.25
C GLN A 114 -6.51 -3.89 -3.96
N ARG A 115 -5.67 -2.89 -3.69
CA ARG A 115 -4.30 -2.77 -4.23
C ARG A 115 -3.46 -4.00 -3.90
N ILE A 116 -3.32 -4.30 -2.61
CA ILE A 116 -2.52 -5.42 -2.10
C ILE A 116 -3.00 -6.75 -2.67
N SER A 117 -4.33 -6.95 -2.74
CA SER A 117 -4.87 -8.18 -3.33
C SER A 117 -4.48 -8.34 -4.80
N ARG A 118 -4.36 -7.24 -5.55
CA ARG A 118 -3.96 -7.27 -6.96
C ARG A 118 -2.46 -7.44 -7.11
N GLU A 119 -1.66 -6.83 -6.25
CA GLU A 119 -0.21 -7.04 -6.22
C GLU A 119 0.11 -8.52 -6.01
N GLU A 120 -0.47 -9.13 -4.98
CA GLU A 120 -0.21 -10.53 -4.64
C GLU A 120 -0.72 -11.52 -5.71
N SER A 121 -1.90 -11.25 -6.30
CA SER A 121 -2.52 -12.18 -7.24
C SER A 121 -2.07 -12.02 -8.69
N ILE A 122 -1.55 -10.84 -9.06
CA ILE A 122 -1.16 -10.51 -10.43
C ILE A 122 0.30 -10.07 -10.49
N LEU A 123 0.65 -8.94 -9.87
CA LEU A 123 1.96 -8.30 -10.06
C LEU A 123 3.12 -9.20 -9.61
N TYR A 124 3.02 -9.77 -8.41
CA TYR A 124 4.05 -10.63 -7.83
C TYR A 124 4.20 -11.93 -8.61
N ARG A 125 3.09 -12.51 -9.09
CA ARG A 125 3.14 -13.70 -9.96
C ARG A 125 3.86 -13.43 -11.28
N GLU A 126 3.66 -12.25 -11.86
CA GLU A 126 4.38 -11.88 -13.08
C GLU A 126 5.85 -11.60 -12.82
N PHE A 127 6.17 -10.96 -11.70
CA PHE A 127 7.55 -10.74 -11.29
C PHE A 127 8.31 -12.04 -11.02
N GLU A 128 7.68 -13.04 -10.42
CA GLU A 128 8.30 -14.34 -10.15
C GLU A 128 8.70 -15.06 -11.44
N LYS A 129 7.90 -14.92 -12.51
CA LYS A 129 8.23 -15.47 -13.84
C LYS A 129 9.46 -14.83 -14.48
N LEU A 130 9.83 -13.60 -14.08
CA LEU A 130 11.04 -12.93 -14.54
C LEU A 130 12.30 -13.39 -13.80
N SER A 131 12.13 -13.99 -12.62
CA SER A 131 13.21 -14.43 -11.76
C SER A 131 13.50 -15.94 -11.90
N THR A 132 12.86 -16.60 -12.87
CA THR A 132 13.01 -18.02 -13.22
C THR A 132 13.70 -18.12 -14.57
#